data_AF-A0A319CWG8-F1
#
_entry.id   AF-A0A319CWG8-F1
#
_cell.length_a   1.000
_cell.length_b   1.000
_cell.length_c   1.000
_cell.angle_alpha   90.00
_cell.angle_beta   90.00
_cell.angle_gamma   90.00
#
_symmetry.space_group_name_H-M   'P 1'
#
loop_
_entity.id
_entity.type
_entity.pdbx_description
1 polymer ?
#
loop_
_entity_poly.entity_id
_entity_poly.type
_entity_poly.pdbx_seq_one_letter_code
_entity_poly.pdbx_strand_id
1 'polypeptide(L)'
;FATFYTWLRDHPHALQRVVFGGIRLADEGMEFRATDFPNLNEVICPPFQLKEHYHAAFDPPAMAIDRLLGPAVRTLVWDLTSYDQQNGAYWNSFKKEDEQWLREFAGLAAERRAALRTIRIEFSPETWSANRHGGYPWDRMERLREDTGPLGIGVEFTPPAITREEYWQAVA
;
A
#
# COMPACT_ATOMS: atom_id res chain seq x y z
N PHE A 1 -4.84 21.47 9.02
CA PHE A 1 -3.70 20.60 8.63
C PHE A 1 -2.34 21.24 8.93
N ALA A 2 -2.05 22.48 8.50
CA ALA A 2 -0.74 23.13 8.73
C ALA A 2 -0.28 23.13 10.20
N THR A 3 -1.12 23.51 11.16
CA THR A 3 -0.77 23.54 12.60
C THR A 3 -0.43 22.16 13.16
N PHE A 4 -1.12 21.10 12.70
CA PHE A 4 -0.83 19.72 13.11
C PHE A 4 0.50 19.24 12.52
N TYR A 5 0.79 19.61 11.27
CA TYR A 5 2.06 19.28 10.63
C TYR A 5 3.25 19.97 11.29
N THR A 6 3.11 21.24 11.68
CA THR A 6 4.12 21.95 12.48
C THR A 6 4.36 21.25 13.82
N TRP A 7 3.29 20.90 14.53
CA TRP A 7 3.43 20.17 15.80
C TRP A 7 4.13 18.82 15.63
N LEU A 8 3.82 18.07 14.57
CA LEU A 8 4.48 16.79 14.27
C LEU A 8 5.98 16.97 14.03
N ARG A 9 6.37 18.03 13.31
CA ARG A 9 7.78 18.36 13.09
C ARG A 9 8.53 18.69 14.38
N ASP A 10 7.85 19.31 15.35
CA ASP A 10 8.43 19.62 16.66
C ASP A 10 8.49 18.39 17.58
N HIS A 11 7.74 17.33 17.27
CA HIS A 11 7.64 16.11 18.05
C HIS A 11 7.87 14.84 17.19
N PRO A 12 9.02 14.73 16.50
CA PRO A 12 9.26 13.66 15.52
C PRO A 12 9.22 12.25 16.15
N HIS A 13 9.52 12.15 17.44
CA HIS A 13 9.50 10.91 18.21
C HIS A 13 8.08 10.44 18.61
N ALA A 14 7.07 11.32 18.53
CA ALA A 14 5.71 10.99 18.92
C ALA A 14 4.98 10.20 17.84
N LEU A 15 5.36 10.37 16.56
CA LEU A 15 4.69 9.70 15.45
C LEU A 15 5.17 8.25 15.33
N GLN A 16 4.29 7.31 15.68
CA GLN A 16 4.52 5.88 15.51
C GLN A 16 3.81 5.31 14.30
N ARG A 17 2.65 5.86 13.92
CA ARG A 17 1.82 5.38 12.83
C ARG A 17 1.26 6.55 12.05
N VAL A 18 1.27 6.45 10.72
CA VAL A 18 0.65 7.45 9.83
C VAL A 18 -0.36 6.79 8.90
N VAL A 19 -1.50 7.46 8.71
CA VAL A 19 -2.54 7.05 7.75
C VAL A 19 -2.70 8.15 6.72
N PHE A 20 -2.40 7.87 5.47
CA PHE A 20 -2.73 8.77 4.38
C PHE A 20 -4.21 8.60 4.02
N GLY A 21 -4.97 9.70 4.05
CA GLY A 21 -6.41 9.68 3.82
C GLY A 21 -6.81 10.03 2.39
N GLY A 22 -8.05 10.52 2.26
CA GLY A 22 -8.77 10.92 1.05
C GLY A 22 -8.12 11.97 0.13
N ILE A 23 -7.03 12.60 0.56
CA ILE A 23 -6.43 13.76 -0.11
C ILE A 23 -4.95 13.46 -0.34
N ARG A 24 -4.46 13.70 -1.56
CA ARG A 24 -3.03 13.59 -1.86
C ARG A 24 -2.29 14.73 -1.20
N LEU A 25 -1.25 14.39 -0.43
CA LEU A 25 -0.42 15.41 0.22
C LEU A 25 0.27 16.34 -0.79
N ALA A 26 0.66 15.80 -1.95
CA ALA A 26 1.28 16.58 -3.02
C ALA A 26 0.36 17.69 -3.55
N ASP A 27 -0.95 17.42 -3.65
CA ASP A 27 -1.94 18.41 -4.12
C ASP A 27 -2.10 19.56 -3.11
N GLU A 28 -1.80 19.29 -1.84
CA GLU A 28 -1.77 20.27 -0.74
C GLU A 28 -0.40 20.95 -0.57
N GLY A 29 0.55 20.68 -1.48
CA GLY A 29 1.92 21.20 -1.40
C GLY A 29 2.71 20.68 -0.20
N MET A 30 2.31 19.56 0.40
CA MET A 30 2.95 18.95 1.55
C MET A 30 3.86 17.80 1.13
N GLU A 31 5.11 17.83 1.61
CA GLU A 31 6.06 16.73 1.45
C GLU A 31 6.22 16.01 2.78
N PHE A 32 5.93 14.70 2.80
CA PHE A 32 6.12 13.84 3.95
C PHE A 32 7.35 12.94 3.73
N ARG A 33 8.24 12.85 4.71
CA ARG A 33 9.35 11.89 4.69
C ARG A 33 9.38 11.08 5.98
N ALA A 34 9.25 9.77 5.87
CA ALA A 34 9.27 8.87 7.00
C ALA A 34 10.61 8.91 7.78
N THR A 35 11.70 9.33 7.12
CA THR A 35 13.01 9.53 7.76
C THR A 35 13.01 10.61 8.85
N ASP A 36 12.07 11.55 8.80
CA ASP A 36 11.95 12.63 9.77
C ASP A 36 11.32 12.14 11.08
N PHE A 37 10.76 10.93 11.10
CA PHE A 37 10.03 10.34 12.21
C PHE A 37 10.70 9.04 12.67
N PRO A 38 11.69 9.09 13.57
CA PRO A 38 12.53 7.94 13.90
C PRO A 38 11.79 6.80 14.61
N ASN A 39 10.60 7.07 15.17
CA ASN A 39 9.76 6.08 15.84
C ASN A 39 8.60 5.57 14.97
N LEU A 40 8.50 6.06 13.72
CA LEU A 40 7.46 5.64 12.78
C LEU A 40 7.68 4.17 12.41
N ASN A 41 6.73 3.33 12.78
CA ASN A 41 6.78 1.88 12.59
C ASN A 41 5.86 1.39 11.48
N GLU A 42 4.77 2.10 11.22
CA GLU A 42 3.71 1.67 10.31
C GLU A 42 3.21 2.85 9.45
N VAL A 43 3.15 2.62 8.15
CA VAL A 43 2.69 3.59 7.16
C VAL A 43 1.53 2.99 6.39
N ILE A 44 0.36 3.61 6.47
CA ILE A 44 -0.84 3.20 5.73
C ILE A 44 -1.00 4.12 4.53
N CYS A 45 -0.82 3.55 3.35
CA CYS A 45 -0.68 4.27 2.10
C CYS A 45 -1.63 3.72 1.05
N PRO A 46 -2.68 4.48 0.73
CA PRO A 46 -3.47 4.19 -0.45
C PRO A 46 -2.66 4.41 -1.75
N PRO A 47 -2.82 3.56 -2.78
CA PRO A 47 -1.92 3.56 -3.95
C PRO A 47 -1.88 4.86 -4.75
N PHE A 48 -3.00 5.60 -4.82
CA PHE A 48 -3.05 6.87 -5.56
C PHE A 48 -2.16 7.97 -4.92
N GLN A 49 -1.72 7.81 -3.67
CA GLN A 49 -0.74 8.71 -3.05
C GLN A 49 0.61 8.66 -3.76
N LEU A 50 0.88 7.58 -4.50
CA LEU A 50 2.12 7.29 -5.23
C LEU A 50 1.91 7.39 -6.74
N LYS A 51 0.93 8.19 -7.19
CA LYS A 51 0.68 8.47 -8.61
C LYS A 51 0.57 9.98 -8.79
N GLU A 52 0.94 10.49 -9.96
CA GLU A 52 0.79 11.92 -10.28
C GLU A 52 -0.69 12.35 -10.31
N HIS A 53 -1.57 11.46 -10.74
CA HIS A 53 -3.03 11.54 -10.68
C HIS A 53 -3.59 10.10 -10.75
N TYR A 54 -4.89 9.89 -10.52
CA TYR A 54 -5.46 8.54 -10.36
C TYR A 54 -5.13 7.52 -11.44
N HIS A 55 -5.10 7.98 -12.69
CA HIS A 55 -4.85 7.15 -13.87
C HIS A 55 -3.38 7.15 -14.31
N ALA A 56 -2.51 7.87 -13.60
CA ALA A 56 -1.10 7.93 -13.92
C ALA A 56 -0.38 6.62 -13.58
N ALA A 57 0.84 6.50 -14.11
CA ALA A 57 1.80 5.53 -13.63
C ALA A 57 2.14 5.79 -12.16
N PHE A 58 2.61 4.75 -11.48
CA PHE A 58 3.19 4.91 -10.16
C PHE A 58 4.49 5.69 -10.20
N ASP A 59 4.74 6.46 -9.15
CA ASP A 59 6.05 7.02 -8.84
C ASP A 59 7.08 5.88 -8.76
N PRO A 60 8.33 6.10 -9.19
CA PRO A 60 9.37 5.09 -9.08
C PRO A 60 9.52 4.58 -7.64
N PRO A 61 9.70 3.25 -7.42
CA PRO A 61 9.88 2.69 -6.08
C PRO A 61 10.98 3.36 -5.25
N ALA A 62 12.06 3.82 -5.91
CA ALA A 62 13.14 4.56 -5.27
C ALA A 62 12.67 5.86 -4.59
N MET A 63 11.77 6.62 -5.25
CA MET A 63 11.19 7.84 -4.67
C MET A 63 10.25 7.51 -3.52
N ALA A 64 9.46 6.44 -3.66
CA ALA A 64 8.54 6.02 -2.61
C ALA A 64 9.27 5.49 -1.37
N ILE A 65 10.42 4.84 -1.50
CA ILE A 65 11.22 4.39 -0.36
C ILE A 65 11.64 5.58 0.51
N ASP A 66 12.18 6.64 -0.11
CA ASP A 66 12.66 7.81 0.64
C ASP A 66 11.50 8.53 1.34
N ARG A 67 10.30 8.46 0.75
CA ARG A 67 9.07 9.02 1.29
C ARG A 67 8.46 8.18 2.42
N LEU A 68 8.39 6.86 2.24
CA LEU A 68 7.58 5.95 3.08
C LEU A 68 8.40 5.12 4.07
N LEU A 69 9.68 4.84 3.81
CA LEU A 69 10.50 3.97 4.64
C LEU A 69 11.49 4.79 5.48
N GLY A 70 11.08 5.08 6.71
CA GLY A 70 11.96 5.62 7.75
C GLY A 70 12.82 4.53 8.41
N PRO A 71 13.73 4.91 9.30
CA PRO A 71 14.68 3.97 9.93
C PRO A 71 14.02 2.90 10.79
N ALA A 72 12.77 3.11 11.23
CA ALA A 72 12.02 2.18 12.06
C ALA A 72 10.76 1.61 11.39
N VAL A 73 10.47 1.97 10.12
CA VAL A 73 9.26 1.53 9.44
C VAL A 73 9.37 0.05 9.12
N ARG A 74 8.57 -0.76 9.81
CA ARG A 74 8.54 -2.22 9.66
C ARG A 74 7.36 -2.69 8.83
N THR A 75 6.29 -1.91 8.78
CA THR A 75 5.07 -2.29 8.06
C THR A 75 4.65 -1.18 7.10
N LEU A 76 4.52 -1.54 5.83
CA LEU A 76 3.80 -0.75 4.84
C LEU A 76 2.43 -1.40 4.62
N VAL A 77 1.35 -0.64 4.79
CA VAL A 77 0.00 -1.07 4.44
C VAL A 77 -0.39 -0.46 3.10
N TRP A 78 -0.61 -1.31 2.10
CA TRP A 78 -1.17 -0.98 0.80
C TRP A 78 -2.70 -0.98 0.91
N ASP A 79 -3.27 0.20 1.10
CA ASP A 79 -4.68 0.35 1.48
C ASP A 79 -5.58 0.59 0.25
N LEU A 80 -6.30 -0.46 -0.15
CA LEU A 80 -7.30 -0.39 -1.22
C LEU A 80 -8.71 -0.19 -0.69
N THR A 81 -8.89 -0.02 0.62
CA THR A 81 -10.21 -0.02 1.29
C THR A 81 -10.66 1.35 1.77
N SER A 82 -9.78 2.19 2.30
CA SER A 82 -10.21 3.36 3.06
C SER A 82 -10.49 4.62 2.24
N TYR A 83 -10.24 4.60 0.94
CA TYR A 83 -10.16 5.83 0.16
C TYR A 83 -11.45 6.24 -0.54
N ASP A 84 -12.21 5.30 -1.11
CA ASP A 84 -13.49 5.61 -1.72
C ASP A 84 -14.61 5.27 -0.72
N GLN A 85 -14.99 6.27 0.08
CA GLN A 85 -16.06 6.12 1.07
C GLN A 85 -17.44 5.87 0.43
N GLN A 86 -17.59 6.10 -0.87
CA GLN A 86 -18.86 5.94 -1.58
C GLN A 86 -18.93 4.61 -2.33
N ASN A 87 -17.78 4.09 -2.78
CA ASN A 87 -17.69 2.79 -3.41
C ASN A 87 -16.58 1.96 -2.75
N GLY A 88 -16.93 0.81 -2.17
CA GLY A 88 -15.93 -0.15 -1.70
C GLY A 88 -14.98 -0.58 -2.82
N ALA A 89 -13.93 -1.32 -2.47
CA ALA A 89 -12.98 -1.79 -3.47
C ALA A 89 -13.70 -2.64 -4.55
N TYR A 90 -13.31 -2.47 -5.80
CA TYR A 90 -13.74 -3.36 -6.88
C TYR A 90 -12.83 -4.58 -6.96
N TRP A 91 -13.32 -5.70 -7.46
CA TRP A 91 -12.51 -6.92 -7.64
C TRP A 91 -11.25 -6.72 -8.49
N ASN A 92 -11.25 -5.71 -9.37
CA ASN A 92 -10.11 -5.35 -10.21
C ASN A 92 -9.24 -4.22 -9.64
N SER A 93 -9.37 -3.89 -8.34
CA SER A 93 -8.61 -2.78 -7.74
C SER A 93 -7.14 -3.14 -7.47
N PHE A 94 -6.84 -4.40 -7.14
CA PHE A 94 -5.46 -4.90 -7.07
C PHE A 94 -5.03 -5.45 -8.42
N LYS A 95 -4.29 -4.65 -9.20
CA LYS A 95 -3.96 -4.95 -10.58
C LYS A 95 -2.55 -5.52 -10.72
N LYS A 96 -2.18 -5.85 -11.96
CA LYS A 96 -0.83 -6.32 -12.30
C LYS A 96 0.21 -5.25 -11.99
N GLU A 97 -0.15 -3.98 -12.18
CA GLU A 97 0.72 -2.84 -11.91
C GLU A 97 1.03 -2.71 -10.41
N ASP A 98 0.04 -2.93 -9.53
CA ASP A 98 0.25 -2.96 -8.08
C ASP A 98 1.18 -4.11 -7.67
N GLU A 99 0.93 -5.32 -8.18
CA GLU A 99 1.77 -6.51 -7.94
C GLU A 99 3.24 -6.24 -8.34
N GLN A 100 3.45 -5.73 -9.54
CA GLN A 100 4.78 -5.45 -10.07
C GLN A 100 5.49 -4.35 -9.28
N TRP A 101 4.77 -3.26 -8.96
CA TRP A 101 5.35 -2.14 -8.21
C TRP A 101 5.76 -2.57 -6.80
N LEU A 102 4.91 -3.33 -6.10
CA LEU A 102 5.22 -3.83 -4.76
C LEU A 102 6.40 -4.81 -4.77
N ARG A 103 6.53 -5.64 -5.82
CA ARG A 103 7.68 -6.55 -6.00
C ARG A 103 8.98 -5.75 -6.13
N GLU A 104 9.01 -4.72 -6.97
CA GLU A 104 10.18 -3.86 -7.16
C GLU A 104 10.50 -3.06 -5.89
N PHE A 105 9.48 -2.53 -5.23
CA PHE A 105 9.62 -1.83 -3.96
C PHE A 105 10.23 -2.70 -2.87
N ALA A 106 9.76 -3.95 -2.72
CA ALA A 106 10.30 -4.90 -1.77
C ALA A 106 11.77 -5.25 -2.09
N GLY A 107 12.09 -5.49 -3.36
CA GLY A 107 13.46 -5.72 -3.83
C GLY A 107 14.39 -4.57 -3.43
N LEU A 108 14.01 -3.34 -3.77
CA LEU A 108 14.84 -2.18 -3.47
C LEU A 108 14.93 -1.88 -1.97
N ALA A 109 13.87 -2.13 -1.20
CA ALA A 109 13.88 -2.00 0.25
C ALA A 109 14.88 -2.99 0.88
N ALA A 110 14.92 -4.23 0.41
CA ALA A 110 15.87 -5.24 0.86
C ALA A 110 17.31 -4.88 0.47
N GLU A 111 17.54 -4.43 -0.77
CA GLU A 111 18.86 -3.97 -1.24
C GLU A 111 19.40 -2.80 -0.40
N ARG A 112 18.54 -1.84 -0.06
CA ARG A 112 18.86 -0.70 0.81
C ARG A 112 18.92 -1.05 2.29
N ARG A 113 18.69 -2.31 2.66
CA ARG A 113 18.62 -2.79 4.06
C ARG A 113 17.64 -1.99 4.91
N ALA A 114 16.51 -1.61 4.32
CA ALA A 114 15.44 -0.93 5.04
C ALA A 114 14.92 -1.79 6.21
N ALA A 115 14.32 -1.12 7.19
CA ALA A 115 13.71 -1.78 8.35
C ALA A 115 12.41 -2.53 8.02
N LEU A 116 11.92 -2.42 6.77
CA LEU A 116 10.69 -3.06 6.31
C LEU A 116 10.74 -4.57 6.51
N ARG A 117 9.66 -5.12 7.06
CA ARG A 117 9.47 -6.56 7.30
C ARG A 117 8.16 -7.09 6.74
N THR A 118 7.13 -6.24 6.68
CA THR A 118 5.81 -6.66 6.23
C THR A 118 5.22 -5.65 5.25
N ILE A 119 4.73 -6.15 4.13
CA ILE A 119 3.78 -5.44 3.27
C ILE A 119 2.40 -6.03 3.55
N ARG A 120 1.47 -5.24 4.09
CA ARG A 120 0.09 -5.65 4.31
C ARG A 120 -0.80 -5.09 3.22
N ILE A 121 -1.57 -5.91 2.53
CA ILE A 121 -2.54 -5.46 1.52
C ILE A 121 -3.93 -5.50 2.15
N GLU A 122 -4.51 -4.33 2.38
CA GLU A 122 -5.90 -4.23 2.82
C GLU A 122 -6.79 -4.17 1.59
N PHE A 123 -7.53 -5.25 1.35
CA PHE A 123 -8.35 -5.42 0.16
C PHE A 123 -9.60 -6.24 0.47
N SER A 124 -10.75 -5.57 0.49
CA SER A 124 -12.05 -6.18 0.72
C SER A 124 -13.01 -5.71 -0.38
N PRO A 125 -12.98 -6.34 -1.56
CA PRO A 125 -13.81 -5.92 -2.65
C PRO A 125 -15.27 -6.31 -2.45
N GLU A 126 -16.16 -5.47 -2.94
CA GLU A 126 -17.58 -5.72 -2.91
C GLU A 126 -17.94 -6.91 -3.79
N THR A 127 -18.62 -7.92 -3.25
CA THR A 127 -18.94 -9.17 -3.96
C THR A 127 -19.73 -8.94 -5.26
N TRP A 128 -20.61 -7.94 -5.29
CA TRP A 128 -21.39 -7.58 -6.49
C TRP A 128 -20.53 -7.04 -7.65
N SER A 129 -19.29 -6.62 -7.38
CA SER A 129 -18.37 -6.10 -8.41
C SER A 129 -17.47 -7.18 -9.03
N ALA A 130 -17.68 -8.45 -8.67
CA ALA A 130 -16.95 -9.58 -9.22
C ALA A 130 -17.12 -9.64 -10.75
N ASN A 131 -16.01 -9.76 -11.47
CA ASN A 131 -16.02 -9.87 -12.92
C ASN A 131 -14.80 -10.68 -13.37
N ARG A 132 -14.91 -11.46 -14.46
CA ARG A 132 -13.80 -12.32 -14.95
C ARG A 132 -12.51 -11.56 -15.30
N HIS A 133 -12.56 -10.24 -15.46
CA HIS A 133 -11.44 -9.47 -15.98
C HIS A 133 -10.35 -9.30 -14.90
N GLY A 134 -9.22 -9.98 -15.09
CA GLY A 134 -8.04 -9.82 -14.24
C GLY A 134 -7.66 -11.03 -13.38
N GLY A 135 -8.51 -12.07 -13.37
CA GLY A 135 -8.32 -13.29 -12.57
C GLY A 135 -8.80 -13.13 -11.14
N TYR A 136 -8.44 -14.08 -10.27
CA TYR A 136 -8.71 -14.01 -8.84
C TYR A 136 -7.59 -13.19 -8.16
N PRO A 137 -7.87 -12.02 -7.54
CA PRO A 137 -6.82 -11.10 -7.09
C PRO A 137 -5.86 -11.69 -6.05
N TRP A 138 -6.35 -12.57 -5.17
CA TRP A 138 -5.52 -13.24 -4.17
C TRP A 138 -4.46 -14.15 -4.79
N ASP A 139 -4.67 -14.69 -6.00
CA ASP A 139 -3.62 -15.44 -6.71
C ASP A 139 -2.39 -14.55 -6.97
N ARG A 140 -2.59 -13.23 -7.16
CA ARG A 140 -1.50 -12.26 -7.32
C ARG A 140 -0.78 -11.98 -6.00
N MET A 141 -1.55 -11.81 -4.93
CA MET A 141 -1.02 -11.53 -3.60
C MET A 141 -0.20 -12.71 -3.08
N GLU A 142 -0.60 -13.93 -3.41
CA GLU A 142 0.18 -15.12 -3.07
C GLU A 142 1.48 -15.22 -3.84
N ARG A 143 1.49 -14.96 -5.14
CA ARG A 143 2.74 -14.87 -5.89
C ARG A 143 3.65 -13.78 -5.34
N LEU A 144 3.10 -12.61 -5.00
CA LEU A 144 3.88 -11.55 -4.38
C LEU A 144 4.51 -12.02 -3.06
N ARG A 145 3.76 -12.73 -2.21
CA ARG A 145 4.27 -13.31 -0.96
C ARG A 145 5.43 -14.29 -1.20
N GLU A 146 5.28 -15.16 -2.19
CA GLU A 146 6.31 -16.12 -2.59
C GLU A 146 7.58 -15.42 -3.09
N ASP A 147 7.42 -14.36 -3.88
CA ASP A 147 8.53 -13.60 -4.47
C ASP A 147 9.29 -12.75 -3.45
N THR A 148 8.60 -12.17 -2.46
CA THR A 148 9.24 -11.30 -1.45
C THR A 148 9.77 -12.05 -0.24
N GLY A 149 9.27 -13.27 0.03
CA GLY A 149 9.70 -14.10 1.13
C GLY A 149 11.23 -14.30 1.20
N PRO A 150 11.92 -14.66 0.10
CA PRO A 150 13.38 -14.77 0.05
C PRO A 150 14.14 -13.48 0.39
N LEU A 151 13.50 -12.32 0.25
CA LEU A 151 14.07 -11.02 0.61
C LEU A 151 13.96 -10.71 2.12
N GLY A 152 13.31 -11.58 2.90
CA GLY A 152 13.01 -11.36 4.31
C GLY A 152 11.84 -10.39 4.54
N ILE A 153 11.01 -10.16 3.51
CA ILE A 153 9.83 -9.29 3.57
C ILE A 153 8.59 -10.17 3.40
N GLY A 154 7.80 -10.29 4.46
CA GLY A 154 6.52 -10.98 4.44
C GLY A 154 5.44 -10.15 3.75
N VAL A 155 4.46 -10.85 3.19
CA VAL A 155 3.23 -10.24 2.66
C VAL A 155 2.04 -10.81 3.41
N GLU A 156 1.26 -9.91 4.00
CA GLU A 156 -0.02 -10.20 4.63
C GLU A 156 -1.12 -9.57 3.77
N PHE A 157 -2.31 -10.17 3.72
CA PHE A 157 -3.44 -9.55 3.05
C PHE A 157 -4.76 -9.96 3.70
N THR A 158 -5.78 -9.11 3.55
CA THR A 158 -7.15 -9.41 3.98
C THR A 158 -7.62 -10.72 3.32
N PRO A 159 -8.12 -11.72 4.07
CA PRO A 159 -8.65 -12.94 3.48
C PRO A 159 -9.84 -12.66 2.54
N PRO A 160 -10.02 -13.48 1.50
CA PRO A 160 -11.13 -13.31 0.58
C PRO A 160 -12.49 -13.59 1.23
N ALA A 161 -13.50 -12.82 0.84
CA ALA A 161 -14.88 -13.01 1.31
C ALA A 161 -15.56 -14.24 0.67
N ILE A 162 -15.12 -14.64 -0.52
CA ILE A 162 -15.57 -15.85 -1.23
C ILE A 162 -14.34 -16.58 -1.78
N THR A 163 -14.42 -17.90 -1.88
CA THR A 163 -13.35 -18.74 -2.43
C THR A 163 -13.11 -18.49 -3.92
N ARG A 164 -11.97 -18.98 -4.41
CA ARG A 164 -11.62 -18.94 -5.84
C ARG A 164 -12.66 -19.69 -6.68
N GLU A 165 -13.15 -20.81 -6.19
CA GLU A 165 -14.16 -21.64 -6.84
C GLU A 165 -15.51 -20.92 -6.91
N GLU A 166 -15.97 -20.34 -5.80
CA GLU A 166 -17.21 -19.55 -5.74
C GLU A 166 -17.14 -18.33 -6.67
N TYR A 167 -15.99 -17.67 -6.73
CA TYR A 167 -15.76 -16.57 -7.66
C TYR A 167 -15.98 -17.02 -9.11
N TRP A 168 -15.35 -18.11 -9.54
CA TRP A 168 -15.48 -18.59 -10.92
C TRP A 168 -16.88 -19.07 -11.27
N GLN A 169 -17.66 -19.54 -10.28
CA GLN A 169 -19.08 -19.86 -10.45
C GLN A 169 -19.92 -18.59 -10.62
N ALA A 170 -19.67 -17.55 -9.81
CA ALA A 170 -20.46 -16.32 -9.82
C ALA A 170 -20.26 -15.48 -11.09
N VAL A 171 -19.10 -15.58 -11.73
CA VAL A 171 -18.77 -14.84 -12.95
C VAL A 171 -18.87 -15.68 -14.24
N ALA A 172 -19.38 -16.91 -14.16
CA ALA A 172 -19.63 -17.80 -15.31
C ALA A 172 -20.87 -17.39 -16.11
#